data_AF-A0A9D2ABN8-F1
#
_entry.id   AF-A0A9D2ABN8-F1
#
_cell.length_a   1.000
_cell.length_b   1.000
_cell.length_c   1.000
_cell.angle_alpha   90.00
_cell.angle_beta   90.00
_cell.angle_gamma   90.00
#
_symmetry.space_group_name_H-M   'P 1'
#
loop_
_entity.id
_entity.type
_entity.pdbx_description
1 polymer ?
#
loop_
_entity_poly.entity_id
_entity_poly.type
_entity_poly.pdbx_seq_one_letter_code
_entity_poly.pdbx_strand_id
1 'polypeptide(L)'
;MKNICIIALLFFSLSSCSSFLEEYSQDLSRVETVSDLDELLLGGVYHNSGYIYIANFMYHTEGSEGLNLFINFMSDELQQNTETGYGDLYSESVFGYYTWQRDVGITLQGNSVGTEDTDWNLMYQYINAANMIIYELPEVEATNEDDAADKIRIEGEAHFLRALYYFTLVNLYAEPYAPSTAATTPGIPLKNTSYIEDKEYTRNTVAEVYKQILSDLDRAEECLSQTERKSLYRADITATYLLKSRVYLYMQDWENARTYAQNVLDRNSSLTNLNSFNGEDNVFTSSSPEAIFSMGGHFLSYYIYGYDDYEDETPFFISNDLVEAFDEENDLRKGIYITETPYGWLYKKIYWAKEHYG
;
A
#
# COMPACT_ATOMS: atom_id res chain seq x y z
N MET A 1 35.13 -68.45 -15.83
CA MET A 1 33.80 -67.87 -15.59
C MET A 1 33.62 -67.42 -14.13
N LYS A 2 34.52 -66.58 -13.59
CA LYS A 2 34.36 -65.96 -12.25
C LYS A 2 34.42 -64.43 -12.28
N ASN A 3 34.81 -63.84 -13.41
CA ASN A 3 35.01 -62.39 -13.53
C ASN A 3 33.85 -61.66 -14.25
N ILE A 4 32.83 -62.38 -14.71
CA ILE A 4 31.65 -61.78 -15.38
C ILE A 4 30.55 -61.42 -14.36
N CYS A 5 30.47 -62.12 -13.22
CA CYS A 5 29.46 -61.83 -12.20
C CYS A 5 29.75 -60.56 -11.38
N ILE A 6 31.00 -60.09 -11.34
CA ILE A 6 31.39 -58.90 -10.57
C ILE A 6 31.04 -57.60 -11.31
N ILE A 7 31.01 -57.63 -12.65
CA ILE A 7 30.68 -56.45 -13.46
C ILE A 7 29.16 -56.18 -13.48
N ALA A 8 28.34 -57.23 -13.37
CA ALA A 8 26.88 -57.08 -13.28
C ALA A 8 26.40 -56.53 -11.91
N LEU A 9 27.15 -56.77 -10.84
CA LEU A 9 26.85 -56.25 -9.49
C LEU A 9 27.24 -54.77 -9.30
N LEU A 10 28.14 -54.24 -10.14
CA LEU A 10 28.54 -52.84 -10.14
C LEU A 10 27.62 -51.93 -10.96
N PHE A 11 26.73 -52.49 -11.79
CA PHE A 11 25.76 -51.73 -12.57
C PHE A 11 24.39 -51.54 -11.87
N PHE A 12 24.14 -52.26 -10.77
CA PHE A 12 22.90 -52.12 -9.99
C PHE A 12 22.95 -51.05 -8.89
N SER A 13 24.08 -50.37 -8.71
CA SER A 13 24.27 -49.34 -7.68
C SER A 13 24.27 -47.90 -8.24
N LEU A 14 23.85 -47.70 -9.50
CA LEU A 14 23.78 -46.39 -10.15
C LEU A 14 22.34 -45.96 -10.49
N SER A 15 21.34 -46.45 -9.75
CA SER A 15 20.07 -45.72 -9.64
C SER A 15 20.31 -44.47 -8.80
N SER A 16 20.78 -43.42 -9.47
CA SER A 16 20.90 -42.07 -8.94
C SER A 16 19.52 -41.61 -8.47
N CYS A 17 19.31 -41.56 -7.15
CA CYS A 17 18.27 -40.72 -6.56
C CYS A 17 18.70 -39.27 -6.81
N SER A 18 18.09 -38.61 -7.79
CA SER A 18 18.32 -37.20 -8.08
C SER A 18 17.99 -36.29 -6.88
N SER A 19 17.16 -36.76 -5.94
CA SER A 19 16.77 -36.02 -4.73
C SER A 19 17.78 -36.06 -3.57
N PHE A 20 18.85 -36.86 -3.65
CA PHE A 20 19.82 -36.98 -2.55
C PHE A 20 20.89 -35.86 -2.53
N LEU A 21 21.02 -35.12 -3.64
CA LEU A 21 22.03 -34.07 -3.82
C LEU A 21 21.45 -32.66 -3.89
N GLU A 22 20.15 -32.49 -3.65
CA GLU A 22 19.61 -31.17 -3.38
C GLU A 22 20.07 -30.78 -1.97
N GLU A 23 21.09 -29.92 -1.92
CA GLU A 23 21.61 -29.35 -0.68
C GLU A 23 20.60 -28.30 -0.21
N TYR A 24 19.78 -28.65 0.77
CA TYR A 24 18.78 -27.75 1.32
C TYR A 24 19.31 -27.02 2.54
N SER A 25 19.15 -25.70 2.56
CA SER A 25 19.32 -24.91 3.78
C SER A 25 18.22 -25.28 4.77
N GLN A 26 18.58 -25.83 5.93
CA GLN A 26 17.62 -26.10 7.02
C GLN A 26 17.08 -24.82 7.69
N ASP A 27 17.64 -23.65 7.33
CA ASP A 27 17.27 -22.35 7.88
C ASP A 27 16.28 -21.56 7.00
N LEU A 28 15.87 -22.09 5.84
CA LEU A 28 14.85 -21.48 4.98
C LEU A 28 13.50 -22.15 5.21
N SER A 29 12.51 -21.41 5.71
CA SER A 29 11.11 -21.87 5.76
C SER A 29 10.61 -22.08 4.33
N ARG A 30 10.23 -23.31 3.99
CA ARG A 30 9.64 -23.63 2.68
C ARG A 30 8.14 -23.38 2.73
N VAL A 31 7.61 -22.81 1.65
CA VAL A 31 6.17 -22.78 1.39
C VAL A 31 5.74 -24.20 1.00
N GLU A 32 4.96 -24.87 1.83
CA GLU A 32 4.49 -26.25 1.57
C GLU A 32 2.97 -26.33 1.48
N THR A 33 2.26 -25.40 2.09
CA THR A 33 0.80 -25.39 2.21
C THR A 33 0.20 -24.07 1.72
N VAL A 34 -1.11 -24.11 1.46
CA VAL A 34 -1.88 -22.89 1.12
C VAL A 34 -1.87 -21.89 2.29
N SER A 35 -1.80 -22.38 3.53
CA SER A 35 -1.65 -21.52 4.71
C SER A 35 -0.33 -20.76 4.70
N ASP A 36 0.78 -21.42 4.34
CA ASP A 36 2.10 -20.76 4.25
C ASP A 36 2.10 -19.65 3.19
N LEU A 37 1.38 -19.86 2.08
CA LEU A 37 1.18 -18.81 1.06
C LEU A 37 0.34 -17.65 1.60
N ASP A 38 -0.74 -17.89 2.36
CA ASP A 38 -1.56 -16.81 2.94
C ASP A 38 -0.76 -16.02 4.00
N GLU A 39 0.07 -16.69 4.80
CA GLU A 39 0.96 -16.06 5.77
C GLU A 39 2.05 -15.21 5.08
N LEU A 40 2.67 -15.74 4.02
CA LEU A 40 3.64 -14.98 3.22
C LEU A 40 2.98 -13.79 2.52
N LEU A 41 1.73 -13.93 2.06
CA LEU A 41 0.97 -12.82 1.49
C LEU A 41 0.76 -11.72 2.53
N LEU A 42 0.32 -12.08 3.74
CA LEU A 42 0.06 -11.14 4.83
C LEU A 42 1.32 -10.46 5.36
N GLY A 43 2.41 -11.20 5.56
CA GLY A 43 3.65 -10.67 6.12
C GLY A 43 4.60 -10.05 5.09
N GLY A 44 4.52 -10.51 3.83
CA GLY A 44 5.47 -10.16 2.78
C GLY A 44 4.92 -9.28 1.67
N VAL A 45 3.60 -9.22 1.47
CA VAL A 45 2.99 -8.44 0.37
C VAL A 45 2.07 -7.36 0.88
N TYR A 46 1.22 -7.61 1.87
CA TYR A 46 0.43 -6.55 2.50
C TYR A 46 1.36 -5.58 3.25
N HIS A 47 1.16 -4.29 3.04
CA HIS A 47 1.92 -3.29 3.79
C HIS A 47 1.58 -3.39 5.27
N ASN A 48 2.62 -3.53 6.11
CA ASN A 48 2.49 -3.46 7.56
C ASN A 48 2.30 -1.99 7.97
N SER A 49 1.07 -1.51 7.82
CA SER A 49 0.69 -0.15 8.16
C SER A 49 0.77 -0.01 9.68
N GLY A 50 1.78 0.73 10.15
CA GLY A 50 2.03 0.83 11.58
C GLY A 50 0.93 1.61 12.32
N TYR A 51 0.98 1.52 13.64
CA TYR A 51 0.03 2.14 14.54
C TYR A 51 0.73 2.70 15.78
N ILE A 52 0.11 3.70 16.42
CA ILE A 52 0.52 4.15 17.76
C ILE A 52 -0.40 3.57 18.80
N TYR A 53 0.18 3.14 19.91
CA TYR A 53 -0.54 2.73 21.11
C TYR A 53 0.05 3.42 22.34
N ILE A 54 -0.75 3.51 23.41
CA ILE A 54 -0.30 4.05 24.69
C ILE A 54 0.02 2.90 25.63
N ALA A 55 1.24 2.85 26.15
CA ALA A 55 1.63 1.93 27.21
C ALA A 55 2.49 2.66 28.24
N ASN A 56 2.20 2.43 29.53
CA ASN A 56 2.89 3.09 30.65
C ASN A 56 2.87 4.63 30.57
N PHE A 57 1.75 5.22 30.15
CA PHE A 57 1.59 6.68 29.96
C PHE A 57 2.53 7.29 28.91
N MET A 58 3.07 6.48 27.99
CA MET A 58 3.88 6.92 26.87
C MET A 58 3.29 6.41 25.55
N TYR A 59 3.46 7.18 24.48
CA TYR A 59 3.15 6.76 23.12
C TYR A 59 4.25 5.84 22.58
N HIS A 60 3.85 4.74 21.95
CA HIS A 60 4.72 3.79 21.28
C HIS A 60 4.24 3.61 19.84
N THR A 61 5.17 3.48 18.90
CA THR A 61 4.89 3.16 17.50
C THR A 61 5.26 1.70 17.24
N GLU A 62 4.39 0.95 16.56
CA GLU A 62 4.70 -0.39 16.05
C GLU A 62 4.39 -0.46 14.55
N GLY A 63 5.20 -1.19 13.79
CA GLY A 63 5.08 -1.30 12.33
C GLY A 63 5.95 -0.30 11.56
N SER A 64 5.75 -0.22 10.24
CA SER A 64 6.49 0.68 9.34
C SER A 64 5.92 2.09 9.41
N GLU A 65 6.75 3.14 9.34
CA GLU A 65 6.40 4.58 9.36
C GLU A 65 5.38 5.03 8.28
N GLY A 66 4.71 4.12 7.59
CA GLY A 66 3.63 4.37 6.66
C GLY A 66 4.15 4.60 5.23
N LEU A 67 3.55 3.89 4.28
CA LEU A 67 3.92 3.98 2.87
C LEU A 67 3.55 5.35 2.28
N ASN A 68 4.54 6.09 1.76
CA ASN A 68 4.40 7.40 1.10
C ASN A 68 3.68 8.50 1.92
N LEU A 69 3.86 8.54 3.25
CA LEU A 69 3.22 9.59 4.07
C LEU A 69 3.56 11.00 3.60
N PHE A 70 4.76 11.19 3.06
CA PHE A 70 5.27 12.47 2.57
C PHE A 70 4.33 13.15 1.55
N ILE A 71 3.55 12.38 0.78
CA ILE A 71 2.64 12.92 -0.26
C ILE A 71 1.64 13.90 0.35
N ASN A 72 1.14 13.63 1.56
CA ASN A 72 0.17 14.50 2.22
C ASN A 72 0.76 15.86 2.59
N PHE A 73 2.08 15.95 2.72
CA PHE A 73 2.79 17.21 2.95
C PHE A 73 3.13 17.92 1.63
N MET A 74 3.02 17.24 0.50
CA MET A 74 3.21 17.86 -0.81
C MET A 74 1.92 18.49 -1.35
N SER A 75 0.77 18.31 -0.69
CA SER A 75 -0.50 18.90 -1.12
C SER A 75 -0.64 20.37 -0.69
N ASP A 76 -1.63 21.04 -1.27
CA ASP A 76 -2.09 22.38 -0.90
C ASP A 76 -3.13 22.36 0.24
N GLU A 77 -3.41 21.20 0.83
CA GLU A 77 -4.37 21.04 1.92
C GLU A 77 -3.80 21.48 3.28
N LEU A 78 -2.47 21.55 3.42
CA LEU A 78 -1.77 21.86 4.66
C LEU A 78 -0.94 23.16 4.57
N GLN A 79 -0.93 23.92 5.65
CA GLN A 79 -0.06 25.08 5.85
C GLN A 79 0.81 24.89 7.10
N GLN A 80 2.07 25.32 7.04
CA GLN A 80 2.97 25.27 8.19
C GLN A 80 2.51 26.22 9.31
N ASN A 81 2.58 25.77 10.57
CA ASN A 81 2.42 26.65 11.72
C ASN A 81 3.65 27.55 11.89
N THR A 82 3.47 28.87 11.72
CA THR A 82 4.52 29.88 11.90
C THR A 82 4.37 30.71 13.18
N GLU A 83 3.30 30.48 13.96
CA GLU A 83 2.86 31.41 15.01
C GLU A 83 3.46 31.08 16.39
N THR A 84 3.73 29.82 16.70
CA THR A 84 3.96 29.39 18.10
C THR A 84 5.42 29.10 18.44
N GLY A 85 6.34 29.14 17.46
CA GLY A 85 7.77 28.89 17.67
C GLY A 85 8.13 27.47 18.14
N TYR A 86 7.13 26.59 18.33
CA TYR A 86 7.27 25.19 18.71
C TYR A 86 7.37 24.23 17.50
N GLY A 87 7.32 24.77 16.27
CA GLY A 87 7.39 24.02 15.02
C GLY A 87 8.80 23.72 14.49
N ASP A 88 9.85 24.01 15.27
CA ASP A 88 11.22 23.63 14.89
C ASP A 88 11.49 22.16 15.28
N LEU A 89 11.34 21.29 14.29
CA LEU A 89 11.94 19.94 14.16
C LEU A 89 11.12 18.70 14.57
N TYR A 90 9.94 18.53 13.96
CA TYR A 90 9.67 17.35 13.11
C TYR A 90 9.63 17.72 11.61
N SER A 91 9.86 19.01 11.31
CA SER A 91 9.87 19.57 9.96
C SER A 91 11.07 19.13 9.12
N GLU A 92 12.21 18.70 9.70
CA GLU A 92 13.40 18.36 8.90
C GLU A 92 13.18 17.19 7.92
N SER A 93 12.45 16.14 8.32
CA SER A 93 12.22 14.96 7.46
C SER A 93 11.16 15.20 6.38
N VAL A 94 10.23 16.12 6.60
CA VAL A 94 9.15 16.47 5.66
C VAL A 94 9.40 17.78 4.90
N PHE A 95 10.36 18.60 5.32
CA PHE A 95 10.61 19.95 4.78
C PHE A 95 10.88 19.93 3.28
N GLY A 96 11.77 19.05 2.84
CA GLY A 96 12.11 18.97 1.42
C GLY A 96 10.93 18.54 0.56
N TYR A 97 10.08 17.65 1.07
CA TYR A 97 8.81 17.29 0.43
C TYR A 97 7.83 18.47 0.42
N TYR A 98 7.56 19.07 1.58
CA TYR A 98 6.61 20.17 1.75
C TYR A 98 6.93 21.39 0.88
N THR A 99 8.22 21.71 0.76
CA THR A 99 8.68 22.86 -0.04
C THR A 99 9.05 22.50 -1.49
N TRP A 100 8.76 21.27 -1.92
CA TRP A 100 9.03 20.78 -3.28
C TRP A 100 10.50 20.99 -3.70
N GLN A 101 11.44 20.70 -2.80
CA GLN A 101 12.87 20.77 -3.12
C GLN A 101 13.21 19.74 -4.19
N ARG A 102 14.19 20.08 -5.03
CA ARG A 102 14.73 19.13 -6.01
C ARG A 102 15.38 17.92 -5.34
N ASP A 103 16.04 18.14 -4.21
CA ASP A 103 16.64 17.12 -3.35
C ASP A 103 15.85 17.16 -2.02
N VAL A 104 14.85 16.28 -1.90
CA VAL A 104 13.84 16.29 -0.81
C VAL A 104 14.41 15.86 0.55
N GLY A 105 15.58 15.24 0.58
CA GLY A 105 16.30 14.88 1.79
C GLY A 105 17.10 16.03 2.40
N ILE A 106 17.20 17.19 1.73
CA ILE A 106 17.94 18.34 2.27
C ILE A 106 17.21 18.92 3.48
N THR A 107 17.92 19.06 4.60
CA THR A 107 17.40 19.71 5.81
C THR A 107 17.21 21.22 5.64
N LEU A 108 16.39 21.83 6.49
CA LEU A 108 16.13 23.27 6.47
C LEU A 108 17.42 24.12 6.49
N GLN A 109 18.44 23.68 7.25
CA GLN A 109 19.72 24.37 7.38
C GLN A 109 20.71 24.03 6.25
N GLY A 110 20.35 23.10 5.35
CA GLY A 110 21.17 22.70 4.21
C GLY A 110 22.47 21.99 4.58
N ASN A 111 22.56 21.44 5.80
CA ASN A 111 23.80 20.89 6.35
C ASN A 111 23.89 19.35 6.23
N SER A 112 22.79 18.67 5.88
CA SER A 112 22.73 17.22 5.66
C SER A 112 21.69 16.87 4.59
N VAL A 113 21.81 15.65 4.06
CA VAL A 113 20.88 15.04 3.10
C VAL A 113 20.45 13.68 3.67
N GLY A 114 19.15 13.50 3.91
CA GLY A 114 18.54 12.23 4.31
C GLY A 114 18.42 11.23 3.16
N THR A 115 18.06 9.98 3.47
CA THR A 115 17.77 8.94 2.48
C THR A 115 16.39 9.16 1.84
N GLU A 116 16.30 9.02 0.52
CA GLU A 116 15.08 9.29 -0.27
C GLU A 116 14.52 8.01 -0.94
N ASP A 117 15.17 6.86 -0.74
CA ASP A 117 14.89 5.60 -1.43
C ASP A 117 14.04 4.61 -0.61
N THR A 118 13.61 4.99 0.59
CA THR A 118 12.85 4.12 1.52
C THR A 118 11.59 3.55 0.87
N ASP A 119 10.71 4.41 0.36
CA ASP A 119 9.45 3.99 -0.25
C ASP A 119 9.66 3.19 -1.54
N TRP A 120 10.64 3.60 -2.36
CA TRP A 120 11.05 2.87 -3.55
C TRP A 120 11.47 1.43 -3.21
N ASN A 121 12.40 1.28 -2.26
CA ASN A 121 12.91 -0.02 -1.83
C ASN A 121 11.80 -0.88 -1.24
N LEU A 122 10.94 -0.30 -0.41
CA LEU A 122 9.84 -1.01 0.24
C LEU A 122 8.81 -1.53 -0.78
N MET A 123 8.41 -0.70 -1.75
CA MET A 123 7.47 -1.14 -2.80
C MET A 123 8.06 -2.25 -3.68
N TYR A 124 9.34 -2.19 -4.04
CA TYR A 124 9.97 -3.28 -4.79
C TYR A 124 10.14 -4.55 -3.94
N GLN A 125 10.31 -4.44 -2.62
CA GLN A 125 10.27 -5.60 -1.73
C GLN A 125 8.89 -6.28 -1.77
N TYR A 126 7.79 -5.52 -1.66
CA TYR A 126 6.45 -6.08 -1.76
C TYR A 126 6.15 -6.68 -3.15
N ILE A 127 6.60 -6.02 -4.22
CA ILE A 127 6.49 -6.56 -5.59
C ILE A 127 7.25 -7.88 -5.71
N ASN A 128 8.45 -7.99 -5.12
CA ASN A 128 9.22 -9.22 -5.13
C ASN A 128 8.51 -10.35 -4.39
N ALA A 129 7.92 -10.06 -3.22
CA ALA A 129 7.13 -11.03 -2.47
C ALA A 129 5.89 -11.48 -3.27
N ALA A 130 5.18 -10.55 -3.91
CA ALA A 130 4.06 -10.89 -4.79
C ALA A 130 4.50 -11.79 -5.95
N ASN A 131 5.64 -11.49 -6.59
CA ASN A 131 6.19 -12.33 -7.66
C ASN A 131 6.51 -13.74 -7.19
N MET A 132 7.09 -13.89 -5.99
CA MET A 132 7.39 -15.20 -5.41
C MET A 132 6.10 -15.98 -5.16
N ILE A 133 5.08 -15.37 -4.54
CA ILE A 133 3.79 -16.02 -4.31
C ILE A 133 3.14 -16.44 -5.63
N ILE A 134 3.05 -15.55 -6.62
CA ILE A 134 2.45 -15.84 -7.93
C ILE A 134 3.20 -16.99 -8.62
N TYR A 135 4.51 -17.08 -8.45
CA TYR A 135 5.33 -18.13 -9.03
C TYR A 135 5.19 -19.49 -8.32
N GLU A 136 5.15 -19.51 -6.99
CA GLU A 136 5.10 -20.74 -6.18
C GLU A 136 3.66 -21.30 -6.07
N LEU A 137 2.63 -20.46 -6.22
CA LEU A 137 1.23 -20.85 -6.04
C LEU A 137 0.79 -22.07 -6.87
N PRO A 138 1.18 -22.25 -8.14
CA PRO A 138 0.87 -23.45 -8.91
C PRO A 138 1.43 -24.75 -8.31
N GLU A 139 2.57 -24.69 -7.60
CA GLU A 139 3.30 -25.85 -7.07
C GLU A 139 2.75 -26.34 -5.73
N VAL A 140 1.98 -25.50 -5.01
CA VAL A 140 1.34 -25.88 -3.74
C VAL A 140 0.04 -26.64 -4.00
N GLU A 141 -0.06 -27.90 -3.59
CA GLU A 141 -1.27 -28.70 -3.76
C GLU A 141 -2.41 -28.20 -2.84
N ALA A 142 -3.62 -28.06 -3.39
CA ALA A 142 -4.82 -27.85 -2.59
C ALA A 142 -5.32 -29.22 -2.08
N THR A 143 -5.45 -29.37 -0.76
CA THR A 143 -5.82 -30.65 -0.15
C THR A 143 -7.33 -30.82 0.05
N ASN A 144 -8.08 -29.72 -0.04
CA ASN A 144 -9.53 -29.65 0.17
C ASN A 144 -10.15 -28.47 -0.61
N GLU A 145 -11.48 -28.31 -0.53
CA GLU A 145 -12.20 -27.24 -1.24
C GLU A 145 -11.86 -25.83 -0.71
N ASP A 146 -11.63 -25.69 0.61
CA ASP A 146 -11.25 -24.42 1.23
C ASP A 146 -9.86 -23.99 0.74
N ASP A 147 -8.90 -24.92 0.68
CA ASP A 147 -7.56 -24.69 0.11
C ASP A 147 -7.67 -24.21 -1.35
N ALA A 148 -8.55 -24.81 -2.14
CA ALA A 148 -8.74 -24.43 -3.54
C ALA A 148 -9.31 -23.00 -3.67
N ALA A 149 -10.28 -22.64 -2.82
CA ALA A 149 -10.82 -21.29 -2.76
C ALA A 149 -9.77 -20.27 -2.27
N ASP A 150 -8.99 -20.63 -1.26
CA ASP A 150 -7.92 -19.78 -0.72
C ASP A 150 -6.80 -19.57 -1.74
N LYS A 151 -6.44 -20.58 -2.54
CA LYS A 151 -5.48 -20.38 -3.65
C LYS A 151 -5.97 -19.34 -4.65
N ILE A 152 -7.23 -19.41 -5.07
CA ILE A 152 -7.82 -18.43 -6.00
C ILE A 152 -7.77 -17.03 -5.38
N ARG A 153 -8.16 -16.92 -4.11
CA ARG A 153 -8.12 -15.65 -3.38
C ARG A 153 -6.70 -15.09 -3.24
N ILE A 154 -5.72 -15.91 -2.84
CA ILE A 154 -4.31 -15.52 -2.69
C ILE A 154 -3.73 -15.04 -4.01
N GLU A 155 -4.02 -15.73 -5.12
CA GLU A 155 -3.60 -15.31 -6.45
C GLU A 155 -4.16 -13.92 -6.79
N GLY A 156 -5.47 -13.73 -6.58
CA GLY A 156 -6.13 -12.47 -6.86
C GLY A 156 -5.62 -11.30 -6.00
N GLU A 157 -5.43 -11.53 -4.70
CA GLU A 157 -4.87 -10.54 -3.76
C GLU A 157 -3.41 -10.19 -4.11
N ALA A 158 -2.58 -11.17 -4.48
CA ALA A 158 -1.19 -10.93 -4.87
C ALA A 158 -1.09 -10.06 -6.14
N HIS A 159 -1.91 -10.35 -7.16
CA HIS A 159 -1.98 -9.53 -8.36
C HIS A 159 -2.53 -8.12 -8.07
N PHE A 160 -3.59 -8.01 -7.26
CA PHE A 160 -4.14 -6.71 -6.85
C PHE A 160 -3.08 -5.83 -6.17
N LEU A 161 -2.34 -6.39 -5.20
CA LEU A 161 -1.31 -5.66 -4.47
C LEU A 161 -0.13 -5.30 -5.36
N ARG A 162 0.32 -6.20 -6.24
CA ARG A 162 1.39 -5.88 -7.21
C ARG A 162 0.98 -4.73 -8.13
N ALA A 163 -0.26 -4.72 -8.61
CA ALA A 163 -0.82 -3.61 -9.38
C ALA A 163 -0.84 -2.30 -8.57
N LEU A 164 -1.28 -2.35 -7.31
CA LEU A 164 -1.30 -1.20 -6.41
C LEU A 164 0.09 -0.60 -6.22
N TYR A 165 1.12 -1.43 -6.01
CA TYR A 165 2.50 -0.96 -5.82
C TYR A 165 3.10 -0.38 -7.10
N TYR A 166 2.89 -1.02 -8.26
CA TYR A 166 3.32 -0.43 -9.53
C TYR A 166 2.59 0.88 -9.85
N PHE A 167 1.29 0.96 -9.57
CA PHE A 167 0.51 2.18 -9.74
C PHE A 167 1.01 3.31 -8.84
N THR A 168 1.40 2.96 -7.61
CA THR A 168 1.94 3.93 -6.66
C THR A 168 3.32 4.43 -7.11
N LEU A 169 4.24 3.51 -7.43
CA LEU A 169 5.59 3.86 -7.92
C LEU A 169 5.56 4.73 -9.17
N VAL A 170 4.78 4.36 -10.20
CA VAL A 170 4.79 5.10 -11.47
C VAL A 170 4.26 6.53 -11.30
N ASN A 171 3.30 6.74 -10.42
CA ASN A 171 2.75 8.08 -10.17
C ASN A 171 3.62 8.94 -9.24
N LEU A 172 4.54 8.34 -8.48
CA LEU A 172 5.51 9.06 -7.66
C LEU A 172 6.79 9.42 -8.41
N TYR A 173 7.27 8.53 -9.27
CA TYR A 173 8.62 8.62 -9.85
C TYR A 173 8.65 8.84 -11.37
N ALA A 174 7.50 9.01 -12.02
CA ALA A 174 7.43 9.32 -13.44
C ALA A 174 6.42 10.45 -13.72
N GLU A 175 6.46 10.97 -14.94
CA GLU A 175 5.46 11.95 -15.38
C GLU A 175 4.07 11.32 -15.41
N PRO A 176 3.00 12.11 -15.17
CA PRO A 176 1.63 11.62 -15.25
C PRO A 176 1.32 10.94 -16.59
N TYR A 177 0.41 9.97 -16.58
CA TYR A 177 -0.02 9.32 -17.80
C TYR A 177 -0.67 10.33 -18.75
N ALA A 178 -0.02 10.56 -19.89
CA ALA A 178 -0.56 11.33 -20.98
C ALA A 178 -0.70 10.43 -22.21
N PRO A 179 -1.92 10.15 -22.71
CA PRO A 179 -2.12 9.19 -23.82
C PRO A 179 -1.27 9.47 -25.07
N SER A 180 -0.95 10.75 -25.32
CA SER A 180 -0.16 11.16 -26.47
C SER A 180 1.34 10.87 -26.38
N THR A 181 1.89 10.71 -25.17
CA THR A 181 3.35 10.57 -24.94
C THR A 181 3.74 9.35 -24.09
N ALA A 182 2.79 8.72 -23.40
CA ALA A 182 3.04 7.63 -22.44
C ALA A 182 3.86 6.45 -23.02
N ALA A 183 3.76 6.20 -24.34
CA ALA A 183 4.51 5.17 -25.04
C ALA A 183 6.02 5.44 -25.15
N THR A 184 6.47 6.66 -24.85
CA THR A 184 7.87 7.07 -24.87
C THR A 184 8.33 7.74 -23.57
N THR A 185 7.39 8.22 -22.76
CA THR A 185 7.69 8.80 -21.45
C THR A 185 8.32 7.74 -20.54
N PRO A 186 9.51 7.98 -19.99
CA PRO A 186 10.13 7.06 -19.04
C PRO A 186 9.26 6.89 -17.79
N GLY A 187 8.94 5.65 -17.45
CA GLY A 187 8.20 5.23 -16.27
C GLY A 187 9.14 4.73 -15.18
N ILE A 188 8.93 3.50 -14.72
CA ILE A 188 9.77 2.80 -13.73
C ILE A 188 10.18 1.42 -14.25
N PRO A 189 11.20 0.76 -13.70
CA PRO A 189 11.53 -0.61 -14.08
C PRO A 189 10.44 -1.63 -13.73
N LEU A 190 10.11 -2.52 -14.66
CA LEU A 190 9.26 -3.68 -14.37
C LEU A 190 10.12 -4.88 -13.97
N LYS A 191 9.86 -5.42 -12.77
CA LYS A 191 10.42 -6.68 -12.28
C LYS A 191 9.28 -7.66 -12.03
N ASN A 192 9.04 -8.54 -12.99
CA ASN A 192 7.94 -9.51 -12.94
C ASN A 192 8.40 -10.95 -12.65
N THR A 193 9.68 -11.11 -12.33
CA THR A 193 10.33 -12.38 -12.02
C THR A 193 10.40 -12.60 -10.52
N SER A 194 10.23 -13.86 -10.09
CA SER A 194 10.36 -14.29 -8.69
C SER A 194 11.81 -14.36 -8.22
N TYR A 195 12.76 -14.57 -9.13
CA TYR A 195 14.19 -14.68 -8.84
C TYR A 195 14.95 -13.37 -9.08
N ILE A 196 16.21 -13.34 -8.63
CA ILE A 196 17.13 -12.24 -8.93
C ILE A 196 17.64 -12.44 -10.35
N GLU A 197 17.40 -11.45 -11.21
CA GLU A 197 17.94 -11.42 -12.56
C GLU A 197 19.32 -10.78 -12.54
N ASP A 198 20.32 -11.43 -13.12
CA ASP A 198 21.65 -10.86 -13.36
C ASP A 198 21.60 -9.92 -14.57
N LYS A 199 20.89 -8.80 -14.41
CA LYS A 199 20.74 -7.75 -15.41
C LYS A 199 20.62 -6.38 -14.76
N GLU A 200 21.09 -5.36 -15.46
CA GLU A 200 20.76 -3.99 -15.13
C GLU A 200 19.35 -3.66 -15.60
N TYR A 201 18.52 -3.18 -14.68
CA TYR A 201 17.17 -2.75 -15.00
C TYR A 201 17.20 -1.37 -15.67
N THR A 202 16.41 -1.22 -16.73
CA THR A 202 16.14 0.07 -17.37
C THR A 202 14.69 0.47 -17.10
N ARG A 203 14.42 1.77 -17.13
CA ARG A 203 13.05 2.28 -16.95
C ARG A 203 12.19 1.84 -18.13
N ASN A 204 11.12 1.10 -17.85
CA ASN A 204 10.05 0.90 -18.82
C ASN A 204 9.32 2.21 -19.06
N THR A 205 8.55 2.28 -20.14
CA THR A 205 7.72 3.46 -20.43
C THR A 205 6.51 3.50 -19.49
N VAL A 206 5.94 4.68 -19.28
CA VAL A 206 4.71 4.84 -18.49
C VAL A 206 3.59 3.95 -19.06
N ALA A 207 3.47 3.85 -20.39
CA ALA A 207 2.49 2.96 -21.02
C ALA A 207 2.71 1.47 -20.70
N GLU A 208 3.96 1.00 -20.70
CA GLU A 208 4.29 -0.39 -20.35
C GLU A 208 3.94 -0.70 -18.89
N VAL A 209 4.20 0.24 -17.98
CA VAL A 209 3.87 0.06 -16.56
C VAL A 209 2.36 0.03 -16.34
N TYR A 210 1.59 0.94 -16.94
CA TYR A 210 0.13 0.92 -16.88
C TYR A 210 -0.47 -0.35 -17.50
N LYS A 211 0.14 -0.88 -18.56
CA LYS A 211 -0.25 -2.17 -19.13
C LYS A 211 -0.04 -3.32 -18.14
N GLN A 212 1.09 -3.34 -17.42
CA GLN A 212 1.33 -4.33 -16.37
C GLN A 212 0.28 -4.22 -15.25
N ILE A 213 -0.01 -3.00 -14.80
CA ILE A 213 -1.02 -2.73 -13.77
C ILE A 213 -2.39 -3.27 -14.20
N LEU A 214 -2.85 -2.94 -15.41
CA LEU A 214 -4.13 -3.44 -15.90
C LEU A 214 -4.15 -4.96 -16.05
N SER A 215 -3.06 -5.57 -16.54
CA SER A 215 -2.95 -7.03 -16.64
C SER A 215 -3.06 -7.72 -15.27
N ASP A 216 -2.46 -7.13 -14.24
CA ASP A 216 -2.57 -7.64 -12.88
C ASP A 216 -3.98 -7.45 -12.32
N LEU A 217 -4.61 -6.31 -12.56
CA LEU A 217 -5.98 -6.06 -12.11
C LEU A 217 -7.01 -6.92 -12.85
N ASP A 218 -6.79 -7.27 -14.11
CA ASP A 218 -7.62 -8.21 -14.86
C ASP A 218 -7.55 -9.62 -14.26
N ARG A 219 -6.34 -10.07 -13.87
CA ARG A 219 -6.18 -11.35 -13.19
C ARG A 219 -6.78 -11.33 -11.79
N ALA A 220 -6.59 -10.25 -11.05
CA ALA A 220 -7.23 -10.04 -9.74
C ALA A 220 -8.76 -10.07 -9.84
N GLU A 221 -9.34 -9.44 -10.86
CA GLU A 221 -10.78 -9.47 -11.12
C GLU A 221 -11.29 -10.89 -11.42
N GLU A 222 -10.59 -11.62 -12.30
CA GLU A 222 -10.93 -13.00 -12.65
C GLU A 222 -10.95 -13.90 -11.40
N CYS A 223 -9.92 -13.80 -10.56
CA CYS A 223 -9.80 -14.58 -9.34
C CYS A 223 -10.81 -14.14 -8.28
N LEU A 224 -10.80 -12.87 -7.88
CA LEU A 224 -11.57 -12.38 -6.74
C LEU A 224 -13.08 -12.35 -6.98
N SER A 225 -13.53 -12.35 -8.24
CA SER A 225 -14.96 -12.51 -8.56
C SER A 225 -15.53 -13.88 -8.17
N GLN A 226 -14.67 -14.86 -7.95
CA GLN A 226 -15.03 -16.22 -7.52
C GLN A 226 -14.93 -16.41 -5.99
N THR A 227 -14.61 -15.36 -5.25
CA THR A 227 -14.32 -15.42 -3.80
C THR A 227 -15.24 -14.54 -2.99
N GLU A 228 -15.42 -14.88 -1.71
CA GLU A 228 -16.13 -14.04 -0.76
C GLU A 228 -15.18 -13.05 -0.08
N ARG A 229 -15.72 -11.90 0.34
CA ARG A 229 -14.95 -10.89 1.08
C ARG A 229 -14.51 -11.46 2.43
N LYS A 230 -13.21 -11.62 2.63
CA LYS A 230 -12.63 -12.13 3.89
C LYS A 230 -12.70 -11.11 5.03
N SER A 231 -12.35 -9.85 4.76
CA SER A 231 -12.51 -8.73 5.70
C SER A 231 -12.34 -7.37 5.00
N LEU A 232 -12.40 -6.27 5.73
CA LEU A 232 -11.99 -4.94 5.24
C LEU A 232 -10.50 -4.88 4.88
N TYR A 233 -9.69 -5.71 5.55
CA TYR A 233 -8.23 -5.68 5.45
C TYR A 233 -7.66 -6.62 4.39
N ARG A 234 -8.54 -7.19 3.56
CA ARG A 234 -8.18 -8.11 2.48
C ARG A 234 -8.79 -7.59 1.20
N ALA A 235 -7.99 -7.50 0.15
CA ALA A 235 -8.46 -7.06 -1.15
C ALA A 235 -9.54 -8.02 -1.67
N ASP A 236 -10.65 -7.46 -2.13
CA ASP A 236 -11.74 -8.20 -2.74
C ASP A 236 -12.03 -7.65 -4.14
N ILE A 237 -13.04 -8.22 -4.80
CA ILE A 237 -13.47 -7.77 -6.11
C ILE A 237 -13.92 -6.30 -6.13
N THR A 238 -14.49 -5.79 -5.03
CA THR A 238 -14.93 -4.39 -4.91
C THR A 238 -13.72 -3.45 -4.86
N ALA A 239 -12.69 -3.82 -4.09
CA ALA A 239 -11.41 -3.11 -4.05
C ALA A 239 -10.72 -3.11 -5.42
N THR A 240 -10.80 -4.23 -6.14
CA THR A 240 -10.25 -4.36 -7.50
C THR A 240 -10.95 -3.40 -8.47
N TYR A 241 -12.29 -3.34 -8.47
CA TYR A 241 -13.02 -2.38 -9.28
C TYR A 241 -12.70 -0.93 -8.92
N LEU A 242 -12.56 -0.62 -7.63
CA LEU A 242 -12.17 0.71 -7.17
C LEU A 242 -10.80 1.10 -7.73
N LEU A 243 -9.79 0.23 -7.63
CA LEU A 243 -8.46 0.51 -8.16
C LEU A 243 -8.47 0.62 -9.70
N LYS A 244 -9.19 -0.26 -10.40
CA LYS A 244 -9.35 -0.15 -11.87
C LYS A 244 -9.98 1.18 -12.28
N SER A 245 -11.02 1.64 -11.58
CA SER A 245 -11.64 2.93 -11.86
C SER A 245 -10.65 4.09 -11.74
N ARG A 246 -9.77 4.06 -10.73
CA ARG A 246 -8.73 5.07 -10.50
C ARG A 246 -7.63 5.00 -11.56
N VAL A 247 -7.19 3.81 -11.92
CA VAL A 247 -6.19 3.60 -12.98
C VAL A 247 -6.70 4.15 -14.31
N TYR A 248 -7.93 3.81 -14.71
CA TYR A 248 -8.53 4.32 -15.95
C TYR A 248 -8.75 5.84 -15.91
N LEU A 249 -9.11 6.39 -14.74
CA LEU A 249 -9.20 7.84 -14.56
C LEU A 249 -7.86 8.52 -14.83
N TYR A 250 -6.76 7.98 -14.29
CA TYR A 250 -5.41 8.52 -14.51
C TYR A 250 -4.96 8.36 -15.96
N MET A 251 -5.40 7.30 -16.64
CA MET A 251 -5.18 7.10 -18.08
C MET A 251 -6.02 8.02 -18.96
N GLN A 252 -6.94 8.82 -18.39
CA GLN A 252 -7.93 9.62 -19.13
C GLN A 252 -8.88 8.76 -19.98
N ASP A 253 -9.08 7.50 -19.59
CA ASP A 253 -10.07 6.59 -20.17
C ASP A 253 -11.37 6.71 -19.37
N TRP A 254 -12.14 7.76 -19.69
CA TRP A 254 -13.35 8.13 -18.96
C TRP A 254 -14.45 7.07 -19.02
N GLU A 255 -14.50 6.29 -20.11
CA GLU A 255 -15.52 5.25 -20.31
C GLU A 255 -15.29 4.07 -19.36
N ASN A 256 -14.05 3.56 -19.32
CA ASN A 256 -13.70 2.47 -18.40
C ASN A 256 -13.67 2.95 -16.94
N ALA A 257 -13.21 4.18 -16.67
CA ALA A 257 -13.25 4.77 -15.34
C ALA A 257 -14.69 4.79 -14.79
N ARG A 258 -15.65 5.26 -15.59
CA ARG A 258 -17.07 5.27 -15.23
C ARG A 258 -17.62 3.86 -15.05
N THR A 259 -17.29 2.94 -15.94
CA THR A 259 -17.78 1.54 -15.88
C THR A 259 -17.35 0.88 -14.57
N TYR A 260 -16.06 0.94 -14.22
CA TYR A 260 -15.56 0.34 -13.00
C TYR A 260 -16.03 1.05 -11.73
N ALA A 261 -16.22 2.38 -11.76
CA ALA A 261 -16.84 3.10 -10.67
C ALA A 261 -18.30 2.66 -10.45
N GLN A 262 -19.07 2.44 -11.53
CA GLN A 262 -20.43 1.90 -11.44
C GLN A 262 -20.41 0.50 -10.84
N ASN A 263 -19.46 -0.37 -11.22
CA ASN A 263 -19.34 -1.70 -10.63
C ASN A 263 -19.06 -1.66 -9.12
N VAL A 264 -18.36 -0.64 -8.62
CA VAL A 264 -18.21 -0.41 -7.17
C VAL A 264 -19.57 -0.07 -6.55
N LEU A 265 -20.28 0.91 -7.12
CA LEU A 265 -21.58 1.37 -6.60
C LEU A 265 -22.65 0.26 -6.63
N ASP A 266 -22.64 -0.59 -7.65
CA ASP A 266 -23.56 -1.73 -7.78
C ASP A 266 -23.35 -2.76 -6.65
N ARG A 267 -22.12 -2.83 -6.10
CA ARG A 267 -21.79 -3.69 -4.96
C ARG A 267 -21.97 -3.00 -3.61
N ASN A 268 -21.61 -1.73 -3.52
CA ASN A 268 -21.77 -0.92 -2.33
C ASN A 268 -21.98 0.56 -2.68
N SER A 269 -23.22 1.02 -2.58
CA SER A 269 -23.60 2.43 -2.74
C SER A 269 -23.93 3.11 -1.41
N SER A 270 -23.57 2.50 -0.28
CA SER A 270 -23.93 3.01 1.04
C SER A 270 -23.04 4.20 1.40
N LEU A 271 -23.65 5.25 1.94
CA LEU A 271 -22.95 6.43 2.43
C LEU A 271 -23.20 6.62 3.92
N THR A 272 -22.21 7.15 4.61
CA THR A 272 -22.30 7.58 6.00
C THR A 272 -23.25 8.75 6.09
N ASN A 273 -24.29 8.61 6.92
CA ASN A 273 -25.21 9.72 7.15
C ASN A 273 -24.57 10.73 8.12
N LEU A 274 -23.95 11.79 7.61
CA LEU A 274 -23.30 12.81 8.44
C LEU A 274 -24.25 13.49 9.44
N ASN A 275 -25.57 13.49 9.22
CA ASN A 275 -26.55 14.03 10.18
C ASN A 275 -26.65 13.21 11.48
N SER A 276 -26.12 11.98 11.53
CA SER A 276 -26.14 11.16 12.75
C SER A 276 -24.98 11.46 13.70
N PHE A 277 -24.04 12.34 13.32
CA PHE A 277 -22.83 12.63 14.09
C PHE A 277 -23.02 13.92 14.87
N ASN A 278 -22.63 13.93 16.14
CA ASN A 278 -22.77 15.12 17.00
C ASN A 278 -21.48 15.97 17.06
N GLY A 279 -20.62 15.87 16.03
CA GLY A 279 -19.35 16.61 15.94
C GLY A 279 -18.23 16.12 16.88
N GLU A 280 -18.55 15.21 17.80
CA GLU A 280 -17.63 14.51 18.71
C GLU A 280 -17.43 13.03 18.35
N ASP A 281 -17.93 12.58 17.21
CA ASP A 281 -17.85 11.19 16.72
C ASP A 281 -16.80 11.03 15.61
N ASN A 282 -16.07 9.90 15.56
CA ASN A 282 -15.16 9.61 14.44
C ASN A 282 -15.96 9.10 13.24
N VAL A 283 -15.91 9.83 12.13
CA VAL A 283 -16.53 9.43 10.85
C VAL A 283 -15.67 8.46 10.04
N PHE A 284 -14.37 8.44 10.28
CA PHE A 284 -13.39 7.61 9.56
C PHE A 284 -13.05 6.38 10.41
N THR A 285 -13.98 5.44 10.46
CA THR A 285 -13.82 4.17 11.19
C THR A 285 -13.86 2.98 10.24
N SER A 286 -13.30 1.86 10.68
CA SER A 286 -13.43 0.58 9.98
C SER A 286 -14.88 0.07 9.88
N SER A 287 -15.78 0.61 10.71
CA SER A 287 -17.22 0.36 10.65
C SER A 287 -17.97 1.24 9.65
N SER A 288 -17.29 2.20 9.00
CA SER A 288 -17.92 3.04 7.98
C SER A 288 -18.45 2.18 6.82
N PRO A 289 -19.69 2.39 6.39
CA PRO A 289 -20.24 1.68 5.24
C PRO A 289 -19.54 2.06 3.92
N GLU A 290 -18.76 3.15 3.92
CA GLU A 290 -17.97 3.60 2.76
C GLU A 290 -16.60 2.92 2.68
N ALA A 291 -16.16 2.22 3.73
CA ALA A 291 -14.86 1.57 3.77
C ALA A 291 -14.82 0.31 2.88
N ILE A 292 -14.16 0.42 1.72
CA ILE A 292 -14.02 -0.67 0.75
C ILE A 292 -12.82 -1.56 1.10
N PHE A 293 -11.64 -0.96 1.29
CA PHE A 293 -10.38 -1.66 1.55
C PHE A 293 -9.44 -0.80 2.40
N SER A 294 -8.72 -1.43 3.32
CA SER A 294 -7.65 -0.81 4.12
C SER A 294 -6.51 -1.81 4.33
N MET A 295 -5.27 -1.33 4.46
CA MET A 295 -4.14 -2.15 4.91
C MET A 295 -3.78 -1.93 6.39
N GLY A 296 -4.61 -1.19 7.13
CA GLY A 296 -4.43 -0.94 8.56
C GLY A 296 -4.44 0.54 8.95
N GLY A 297 -3.78 0.85 10.07
CA GLY A 297 -3.62 2.21 10.59
C GLY A 297 -2.65 3.04 9.75
N HIS A 298 -2.52 4.33 10.04
CA HIS A 298 -1.52 5.19 9.41
C HIS A 298 -1.08 6.28 10.39
N PHE A 299 0.18 6.69 10.29
CA PHE A 299 0.77 7.68 11.21
C PHE A 299 0.54 9.14 10.78
N LEU A 300 -0.23 9.41 9.72
CA LEU A 300 -0.42 10.78 9.21
C LEU A 300 -0.84 11.76 10.32
N SER A 301 -1.67 11.29 11.23
CA SER A 301 -2.04 12.02 12.44
C SER A 301 -0.88 12.53 13.26
N TYR A 302 0.09 11.66 13.51
CA TYR A 302 1.27 11.99 14.27
C TYR A 302 2.01 13.16 13.66
N TYR A 303 2.20 13.08 12.34
CA TYR A 303 3.00 14.05 11.61
C TYR A 303 2.27 15.38 11.39
N ILE A 304 0.93 15.38 11.30
CA ILE A 304 0.15 16.62 11.22
C ILE A 304 0.07 17.30 12.60
N TYR A 305 -0.16 16.56 13.69
CA TYR A 305 -0.52 17.13 15.01
C TYR A 305 0.64 17.25 16.00
N GLY A 306 1.70 16.46 15.87
CA GLY A 306 2.73 16.37 16.90
C GLY A 306 2.20 15.69 18.18
N TYR A 307 2.67 16.16 19.34
CA TYR A 307 2.33 15.57 20.65
C TYR A 307 1.09 16.24 21.25
N ASP A 308 0.17 15.43 21.78
CA ASP A 308 -1.21 15.79 22.17
C ASP A 308 -1.32 16.74 23.39
N ASP A 309 -0.21 17.18 23.98
CA ASP A 309 -0.23 17.91 25.24
C ASP A 309 -0.59 19.41 25.07
N TYR A 310 -0.46 19.98 23.85
CA TYR A 310 -0.63 21.43 23.61
C TYR A 310 -1.10 21.74 22.17
N GLU A 311 -2.29 22.34 22.01
CA GLU A 311 -2.86 22.69 20.68
C GLU A 311 -2.03 23.75 19.92
N ASP A 312 -1.24 24.57 20.62
CA ASP A 312 -0.27 25.51 20.04
C ASP A 312 0.98 24.83 19.48
N GLU A 313 1.22 23.54 19.74
CA GLU A 313 2.41 22.82 19.28
C GLU A 313 2.21 22.06 17.96
N THR A 314 1.05 22.23 17.30
CA THR A 314 0.74 21.55 16.04
C THR A 314 1.62 22.05 14.88
N PRO A 315 2.38 21.19 14.17
CA PRO A 315 3.31 21.63 13.10
C PRO A 315 2.60 22.06 11.81
N PHE A 316 1.43 21.51 11.50
CA PHE A 316 0.67 21.83 10.29
C PHE A 316 -0.81 22.10 10.60
N PHE A 317 -1.33 23.20 10.07
CA PHE A 317 -2.76 23.48 10.04
C PHE A 317 -3.33 23.15 8.67
N ILE A 318 -4.65 23.05 8.59
CA ILE A 318 -5.37 23.05 7.32
C ILE A 318 -5.19 24.41 6.64
N SER A 319 -4.96 24.41 5.33
CA SER A 319 -4.83 25.63 4.55
C SER A 319 -6.15 26.42 4.52
N ASN A 320 -6.05 27.74 4.52
CA ASN A 320 -7.25 28.59 4.41
C ASN A 320 -8.05 28.30 3.13
N ASP A 321 -7.37 27.99 2.02
CA ASP A 321 -8.01 27.63 0.75
C ASP A 321 -8.92 26.40 0.90
N LEU A 322 -8.48 25.37 1.65
CA LEU A 322 -9.30 24.20 1.92
C LEU A 322 -10.46 24.53 2.88
N VAL A 323 -10.25 25.38 3.89
CA VAL A 323 -11.33 25.83 4.78
C VAL A 323 -12.42 26.58 4.02
N GLU A 324 -12.02 27.46 3.10
CA GLU A 324 -12.92 28.25 2.24
C GLU A 324 -13.64 27.40 1.19
N ALA A 325 -13.10 26.22 0.83
CA ALA A 325 -13.75 25.29 -0.07
C ALA A 325 -15.02 24.64 0.52
N PHE A 326 -15.17 24.64 1.86
CA PHE A 326 -16.39 24.16 2.51
C PHE A 326 -17.46 25.25 2.59
N ASP A 327 -18.68 24.94 2.12
CA ASP A 327 -19.84 25.82 2.29
C ASP A 327 -20.19 25.96 3.78
N GLU A 328 -20.20 27.21 4.28
CA GLU A 328 -20.29 27.50 5.71
C GLU A 328 -21.63 27.10 6.34
N GLU A 329 -22.72 27.14 5.57
CA GLU A 329 -24.07 26.91 6.08
C GLU A 329 -24.58 25.48 5.81
N ASN A 330 -24.16 24.86 4.71
CA ASN A 330 -24.78 23.64 4.19
C ASN A 330 -23.82 22.44 4.11
N ASP A 331 -22.53 22.63 4.34
CA ASP A 331 -21.57 21.53 4.32
C ASP A 331 -21.33 20.93 5.71
N LEU A 332 -21.97 19.80 5.97
CA LEU A 332 -21.80 19.05 7.22
C LEU A 332 -20.34 18.63 7.45
N ARG A 333 -19.52 18.52 6.40
CA ARG A 333 -18.10 18.17 6.52
C ARG A 333 -17.32 19.25 7.26
N LYS A 334 -17.67 20.54 7.13
CA LYS A 334 -16.94 21.62 7.83
C LYS A 334 -16.98 21.44 9.35
N GLY A 335 -18.16 21.12 9.90
CA GLY A 335 -18.33 20.93 11.35
C GLY A 335 -17.90 19.55 11.85
N ILE A 336 -17.71 18.57 10.96
CA ILE A 336 -17.42 17.17 11.33
C ILE A 336 -15.98 16.78 11.04
N TYR A 337 -15.40 17.25 9.93
CA TYR A 337 -14.05 16.89 9.48
C TYR A 337 -13.00 17.84 10.01
N ILE A 338 -13.36 19.09 10.32
CA ILE A 338 -12.42 20.13 10.74
C ILE A 338 -12.93 20.91 11.96
N THR A 339 -12.02 21.54 12.71
CA THR A 339 -12.31 22.38 13.87
C THR A 339 -11.40 23.60 13.87
N GLU A 340 -11.94 24.73 14.29
CA GLU A 340 -11.19 25.95 14.50
C GLU A 340 -10.59 25.96 15.91
N THR A 341 -9.33 26.34 16.02
CA THR A 341 -8.64 26.66 17.28
C THR A 341 -8.20 28.12 17.26
N PRO A 342 -7.72 28.69 18.39
CA PRO A 342 -7.14 30.03 18.41
C PRO A 342 -5.94 30.23 17.46
N TYR A 343 -5.32 29.14 16.98
CA TYR A 343 -4.09 29.17 16.17
C TYR A 343 -4.31 28.80 14.70
N GLY A 344 -5.39 28.08 14.38
CA GLY A 344 -5.69 27.66 13.01
C GLY A 344 -6.76 26.57 12.94
N TRP A 345 -7.02 26.09 11.72
CA TRP A 345 -7.94 24.98 11.48
C TRP A 345 -7.20 23.64 11.53
N LEU A 346 -7.82 22.66 12.19
CA LEU A 346 -7.31 21.30 12.33
C LEU A 346 -8.36 20.32 11.85
N TYR A 347 -7.96 19.12 11.41
CA TYR A 347 -8.93 18.02 11.25
C TYR A 347 -9.49 17.59 12.62
N LYS A 348 -10.80 17.38 12.73
CA LYS A 348 -11.40 16.74 13.90
C LYS A 348 -11.05 15.26 13.84
N LYS A 349 -10.33 14.76 14.85
CA LYS A 349 -10.17 13.30 15.13
C LYS A 349 -9.26 12.50 14.20
N ILE A 350 -8.29 13.19 13.63
CA ILE A 350 -7.00 12.56 13.39
C ILE A 350 -6.30 12.24 14.76
N TYR A 351 -6.85 12.67 15.91
CA TYR A 351 -6.42 12.24 17.25
C TYR A 351 -6.53 10.74 17.47
N TRP A 352 -5.40 10.16 17.88
CA TRP A 352 -5.22 8.80 18.37
C TRP A 352 -6.45 8.32 19.11
N ALA A 353 -7.17 7.40 18.48
CA ALA A 353 -8.28 6.75 19.11
C ALA A 353 -7.76 6.02 20.36
N LYS A 354 -7.99 6.64 21.51
CA LYS A 354 -7.83 6.10 22.86
C LYS A 354 -8.56 4.76 23.05
N GLU A 355 -9.38 4.36 22.08
CA GLU A 355 -10.28 3.20 22.16
C GLU A 355 -10.37 2.36 20.87
N HIS A 356 -9.51 2.51 19.85
CA HIS A 356 -9.62 1.67 18.63
C HIS A 356 -8.77 0.40 18.59
N TYR A 357 -8.03 0.09 19.65
CA TYR A 357 -7.17 -1.10 19.65
C TYR A 357 -7.30 -1.86 20.97
N GLY A 358 -8.46 -2.51 21.12
CA GLY A 358 -8.76 -3.53 22.13
C GLY A 358 -9.29 -4.80 21.47
#